data_AF-A0A915IF04-F1
#
_entry.id   AF-A0A915IF04-F1
#
_cell.length_a   1.000
_cell.length_b   1.000
_cell.length_c   1.000
_cell.angle_alpha   90.00
_cell.angle_beta   90.00
_cell.angle_gamma   90.00
#
_symmetry.space_group_name_H-M   'P 1'
#
loop_
_entity.id
_entity.type
_entity.pdbx_description
1 polymer ?
#
loop_
_entity_poly.entity_id
_entity_poly.type
_entity_poly.pdbx_seq_one_letter_code
_entity_poly.pdbx_strand_id
1 'polypeptide(L)'
;MQWSSGCPLFLRHAMEQLMPTFNGAADAHFKLVLIDEAAQDTEPTTLIPITRNHISGRVTLLGDPCQLGLCVTSGEAEQMGFGHTLFKQLYNMHIP
;
A
#
# COMPACT_ATOMS: atom_id res chain seq x y z
N MET A 1 8.20 -8.32 -12.24
CA MET A 1 8.59 -7.92 -10.88
C MET A 1 8.92 -9.19 -10.11
N GLN A 2 10.17 -9.43 -9.74
CA GLN A 2 10.55 -10.57 -8.89
C GLN A 2 10.40 -10.14 -7.43
N TRP A 3 9.47 -10.75 -6.70
CA TRP A 3 9.34 -10.53 -5.26
C TRP A 3 10.53 -11.13 -4.53
N SER A 4 11.09 -10.40 -3.56
CA SER A 4 12.17 -10.92 -2.72
C SER A 4 11.66 -12.08 -1.85
N SER A 5 12.54 -13.03 -1.53
CA SER A 5 12.24 -14.21 -0.70
C SER A 5 11.80 -13.89 0.74
N GLY A 6 11.86 -12.62 1.15
CA GLY A 6 11.36 -12.14 2.44
C GLY A 6 9.99 -11.47 2.41
N CYS A 7 9.33 -11.38 1.24
CA CYS A 7 8.00 -10.78 1.12
C CYS A 7 6.95 -11.69 1.81
N PRO A 8 6.16 -11.19 2.77
CA PRO A 8 5.10 -11.97 3.42
C PRO A 8 4.14 -12.57 2.39
N LEU A 9 3.83 -13.86 2.55
CA LEU A 9 3.00 -14.63 1.59
C LEU A 9 1.64 -13.97 1.33
N PHE A 10 1.04 -13.36 2.35
CA PHE A 10 -0.24 -12.66 2.21
C PHE A 10 -0.14 -11.42 1.32
N LEU A 11 0.95 -10.65 1.44
CA LEU A 11 1.19 -9.44 0.64
C LEU A 11 1.41 -9.82 -0.82
N ARG A 12 2.22 -10.87 -1.06
CA ARG A 12 2.43 -11.43 -2.38
C ARG A 12 1.12 -11.87 -3.03
N HIS A 13 0.29 -12.63 -2.31
CA HIS A 13 -0.97 -13.13 -2.84
C HIS A 13 -1.94 -11.98 -3.15
N ALA A 14 -2.06 -11.00 -2.24
CA ALA A 14 -2.90 -9.81 -2.44
C ALA A 14 -2.44 -9.01 -3.67
N MET A 15 -1.13 -8.77 -3.81
CA MET A 15 -0.59 -8.04 -4.96
C MET A 15 -0.75 -8.82 -6.27
N GLU A 16 -0.53 -10.15 -6.28
CA GLU A 16 -0.78 -11.00 -7.45
C GLU A 16 -2.24 -10.91 -7.92
N GLN A 17 -3.21 -10.77 -7.00
CA GLN A 17 -4.62 -10.59 -7.33
C GLN A 17 -4.98 -9.17 -7.82
N LEU A 18 -4.31 -8.14 -7.29
CA LEU A 18 -4.62 -6.73 -7.57
C LEU A 18 -3.95 -6.20 -8.85
N MET A 19 -2.80 -6.76 -9.25
CA MET A 19 -2.01 -6.31 -10.40
C MET A 19 -2.70 -6.41 -11.77
N PRO A 20 -3.51 -7.44 -12.10
CA PRO A 20 -4.21 -7.53 -13.38
C PRO A 20 -5.22 -6.40 -13.61
N THR A 21 -5.75 -5.81 -12.54
CA THR A 21 -6.76 -4.73 -12.58
C THR A 21 -6.18 -3.40 -13.10
N PHE A 22 -4.86 -3.20 -13.01
CA PHE A 22 -4.17 -1.96 -13.36
C PHE A 22 -3.54 -1.96 -14.78
N ASN A 23 -3.95 -2.88 -15.65
CA ASN A 23 -3.31 -3.11 -16.96
C ASN A 23 -3.61 -2.02 -18.03
N GLY A 24 -4.46 -1.03 -17.74
CA GLY A 24 -4.86 0.00 -18.70
C GLY A 24 -3.82 1.08 -19.03
N ALA A 25 -2.72 1.17 -18.26
CA ALA A 25 -1.71 2.22 -18.37
C ALA A 25 -0.28 1.66 -18.34
N ALA A 26 -0.04 0.53 -19.03
CA ALA A 26 1.12 -0.34 -18.83
C ALA A 26 2.52 0.32 -18.85
N ASP A 27 2.68 1.47 -19.53
CA ASP A 27 3.97 2.18 -19.66
C ASP A 27 4.05 3.55 -18.98
N ALA A 28 3.00 3.97 -18.27
CA ALA A 28 2.99 5.28 -17.62
C ALA A 28 3.57 5.20 -16.20
N HIS A 29 4.72 5.84 -15.99
CA HIS A 29 5.24 6.12 -14.66
C HIS A 29 4.70 7.45 -14.13
N PHE A 30 4.20 7.46 -12.90
CA PHE A 30 3.69 8.68 -12.26
C PHE A 30 4.84 9.49 -11.67
N LYS A 31 4.93 10.79 -11.99
CA LYS A 31 5.88 11.70 -11.33
C LYS A 31 5.41 12.13 -9.93
N LEU A 32 4.12 12.01 -9.67
CA LEU A 32 3.50 12.34 -8.39
C LEU A 32 2.42 11.29 -8.12
N VAL A 33 2.50 10.66 -6.95
CA VAL A 33 1.47 9.79 -6.39
C VAL A 33 0.97 10.44 -5.11
N LEU A 34 -0.28 10.87 -5.11
CA LEU A 34 -0.98 11.39 -3.94
C LEU A 34 -2.04 10.37 -3.53
N ILE A 35 -1.99 9.91 -2.29
CA ILE A 35 -2.98 8.98 -1.74
C ILE A 35 -3.62 9.66 -0.56
N ASP A 36 -4.92 9.95 -0.67
CA ASP A 36 -5.71 10.51 0.41
C ASP A 36 -6.32 9.40 1.27
N GLU A 37 -6.61 9.68 2.53
CA GLU A 37 -7.11 8.72 3.51
C GLU A 37 -6.25 7.44 3.63
N ALA A 38 -4.94 7.55 3.42
CA ALA A 38 -4.02 6.41 3.42
C ALA A 38 -3.92 5.69 4.78
N ALA A 39 -4.38 6.32 5.86
CA ALA A 39 -4.53 5.69 7.17
C ALA A 39 -5.66 4.63 7.22
N GLN A 40 -6.57 4.65 6.25
CA GLN A 40 -7.72 3.72 6.12
C GLN A 40 -7.47 2.59 5.12
N ASP A 41 -6.33 2.61 4.41
CA ASP A 41 -5.99 1.63 3.38
C ASP A 41 -5.06 0.53 3.89
N THR A 42 -5.26 -0.67 3.36
CA THR A 42 -4.29 -1.77 3.56
C THR A 42 -2.97 -1.43 2.87
N GLU A 43 -1.84 -1.86 3.45
CA GLU A 43 -0.52 -1.74 2.80
C GLU A 43 -0.52 -2.17 1.31
N PRO A 44 -1.06 -3.35 0.92
CA PRO A 44 -1.06 -3.73 -0.48
C PRO A 44 -1.87 -2.79 -1.37
N THR A 45 -3.01 -2.27 -0.90
CA THR A 45 -3.79 -1.27 -1.66
C THR A 45 -2.99 0.01 -1.91
N THR A 46 -2.38 0.56 -0.85
CA THR A 46 -1.54 1.76 -0.94
C THR A 46 -0.33 1.56 -1.87
N LEU A 47 0.23 0.34 -1.91
CA LEU A 47 1.37 0.02 -2.77
C LEU A 47 1.04 -0.03 -4.26
N ILE A 48 -0.21 -0.33 -4.67
CA ILE A 48 -0.55 -0.46 -6.09
C ILE A 48 -0.13 0.78 -6.91
N PRO A 49 -0.57 2.02 -6.58
CA PRO A 49 -0.13 3.20 -7.32
C PRO A 49 1.36 3.52 -7.11
N ILE A 50 1.94 3.20 -5.94
CA ILE A 50 3.36 3.44 -5.64
C ILE A 50 4.27 2.60 -6.53
N THR A 51 3.89 1.36 -6.86
CA THR A 51 4.68 0.50 -7.77
C THR A 51 4.86 1.08 -9.17
N ARG A 52 4.07 2.10 -9.52
CA ARG A 52 4.13 2.82 -10.80
C ARG A 52 4.79 4.19 -10.67
N ASN A 53 5.31 4.55 -9.50
CA ASN A 53 6.03 5.81 -9.32
C ASN A 53 7.29 5.84 -10.21
N HIS A 54 7.56 7.00 -10.80
CA HIS A 54 8.79 7.26 -11.51
C HIS A 54 9.97 7.27 -10.53
N ILE A 55 11.17 6.89 -10.97
CA ILE A 55 12.35 6.84 -10.09
C ILE A 55 12.68 8.20 -9.44
N SER A 56 12.38 9.29 -10.14
CA SER A 56 12.50 10.67 -9.63
C SER A 56 11.16 11.29 -9.21
N GLY A 57 10.11 10.47 -9.10
CA GLY A 57 8.78 10.89 -8.70
C GLY A 57 8.63 11.01 -7.18
N ARG A 58 7.56 11.68 -6.74
CA ARG A 58 7.25 11.87 -5.32
C ARG A 58 6.01 11.10 -4.94
N VAL A 59 6.03 10.52 -3.75
CA VAL A 59 4.86 9.90 -3.11
C VAL A 59 4.49 10.75 -1.91
N THR A 60 3.22 11.09 -1.77
CA THR A 60 2.68 11.77 -0.60
C THR A 60 1.46 11.01 -0.12
N LEU A 61 1.52 10.56 1.12
CA LEU A 61 0.40 9.90 1.79
C LEU A 61 -0.25 10.93 2.72
N LEU A 62 -1.54 11.17 2.53
CA LEU A 62 -2.35 12.01 3.39
C LEU A 62 -3.26 11.12 4.23
N GLY A 63 -3.52 11.54 5.46
CA GLY A 63 -4.41 10.82 6.36
C GLY A 63 -4.22 11.28 7.81
N ASP A 64 -5.13 10.84 8.66
CA ASP A 64 -5.09 11.12 10.10
C ASP A 64 -5.07 9.79 10.88
N PRO A 65 -3.98 9.47 11.59
CA PRO A 65 -3.86 8.21 12.33
C PRO A 65 -4.78 8.14 13.56
N CYS A 66 -5.44 9.25 13.93
CA CYS A 66 -6.39 9.37 15.04
C CYS A 66 -7.87 9.28 14.60
N GLN A 67 -8.16 9.26 13.29
CA GLN A 67 -9.50 9.05 12.75
C GLN A 67 -9.84 7.55 12.65
N LEU A 68 -10.93 7.23 11.93
CA LEU A 68 -11.30 5.84 11.65
C LEU A 68 -10.13 5.13 10.97
N GLY A 69 -9.80 3.94 11.47
CA GLY A 69 -8.78 3.09 10.87
C GLY A 69 -9.37 2.12 9.86
N LEU A 70 -8.47 1.38 9.19
CA LEU A 70 -8.80 0.27 8.32
C LEU A 70 -9.72 -0.76 9.02
N CYS A 71 -10.75 -1.23 8.32
CA CYS A 71 -11.65 -2.27 8.80
C CYS A 71 -11.33 -3.62 8.14
N VAL A 72 -10.81 -4.58 8.91
CA VAL A 72 -10.56 -5.94 8.46
C VAL A 72 -11.64 -6.87 9.00
N THR A 73 -12.42 -7.48 8.11
CA THR A 73 -13.54 -8.36 8.49
C THR A 73 -13.09 -9.75 8.91
N SER A 74 -11.95 -10.23 8.41
CA SER A 74 -11.37 -11.51 8.78
C SER A 74 -10.47 -11.38 10.00
N GLY A 75 -10.88 -12.00 11.11
CA GLY A 75 -10.07 -12.01 12.34
C GLY A 75 -8.71 -12.71 12.16
N GLU A 76 -8.62 -13.71 11.28
CA GLU A 76 -7.34 -14.35 10.94
C GLU A 76 -6.41 -13.38 10.18
N ALA A 77 -6.94 -12.64 9.21
CA ALA A 77 -6.15 -11.67 8.45
C ALA A 77 -5.65 -10.53 9.35
N GLU A 78 -6.50 -10.06 10.27
CA GLU A 78 -6.12 -9.07 11.28
C GLU A 78 -4.96 -9.58 12.15
N GLN A 79 -5.04 -10.82 12.64
CA GLN A 79 -3.96 -11.45 13.43
C GLN A 79 -2.65 -11.63 12.64
N MET A 80 -2.75 -11.81 11.32
CA MET A 80 -1.59 -11.88 10.42
C MET A 80 -1.03 -10.49 10.06
N GLY A 81 -1.58 -9.41 10.60
CA GLY A 81 -1.09 -8.05 10.42
C GLY A 81 -1.70 -7.31 9.21
N PHE A 82 -2.78 -7.82 8.62
CA PHE A 82 -3.46 -7.14 7.50
C PHE A 82 -4.10 -5.81 7.90
N GLY A 83 -4.36 -5.60 9.20
CA GLY A 83 -4.81 -4.33 9.77
C GLY A 83 -3.72 -3.25 9.86
N HIS A 84 -2.45 -3.59 9.58
CA HIS A 84 -1.36 -2.62 9.60
C HIS A 84 -1.27 -1.86 8.27
N THR A 85 -1.47 -0.55 8.31
CA THR A 85 -1.39 0.32 7.14
C THR A 85 0.03 0.81 6.91
N LEU A 86 0.41 1.05 5.65
CA LEU A 86 1.71 1.63 5.30
C LEU A 86 1.88 3.02 5.97
N PHE A 87 0.79 3.80 6.00
CA PHE A 87 0.76 5.11 6.64
C PHE A 87 1.18 5.04 8.11
N LYS A 88 0.58 4.13 8.90
CA LYS A 88 0.88 4.01 10.33
C LYS A 88 2.30 3.51 10.59
N GLN A 89 2.81 2.61 9.74
CA GLN A 89 4.20 2.15 9.81
C GLN A 89 5.19 3.30 9.60
N LEU A 90 5.01 4.08 8.52
CA LEU A 90 5.87 5.23 8.21
C LEU A 90 5.78 6.33 9.27
N TYR A 91 4.56 6.62 9.75
CA TYR A 91 4.32 7.57 10.84
C TYR A 91 5.06 7.17 12.11
N ASN A 92 4.98 5.90 12.52
CA ASN A 92 5.68 5.40 13.71
C ASN A 92 7.21 5.44 13.55
N MET A 93 7.72 5.34 12.31
CA MET A 93 9.14 5.52 11.99
C MET A 93 9.57 7.00 11.87
N HIS A 94 8.66 7.95 12.07
CA HIS A 94 8.89 9.39 11.90
C HIS A 94 9.43 9.75 10.49
N ILE A 95 8.96 9.01 9.47
CA ILE A 95 9.25 9.32 8.07
C ILE A 95 8.25 10.41 7.64
N PRO A 96 8.75 11.58 7.19
CA PRO A 96 7.91 12.69 6.77
C PRO A 96 7.19 12.43 5.44
#